data_AF-A0A3A4W6A3-F1
#
_entry.id   AF-A0A3A4W6A3-F1
#
_cell.length_a   1.000
_cell.length_b   1.000
_cell.length_c   1.000
_cell.angle_alpha   90.00
_cell.angle_beta   90.00
_cell.angle_gamma   90.00
#
_symmetry.space_group_name_H-M   'P 1'
#
loop_
_entity.id
_entity.type
_entity.pdbx_description
1 polymer ?
#
loop_
_entity_poly.entity_id
_entity_poly.type
_entity_poly.pdbx_seq_one_letter_code
_entity_poly.pdbx_strand_id
1 'polypeptide(L)'
;MSWPASGRKGRIRVPSIVVPKPETHVAKLDMDLSKMAPLDLKAANLLVFHHCGSYGTSTVESINRFHRKERGWSGIGYHFFIDRRGVIWEGRPLKYRGAHASGVNHRSIGVCMDGDLSIQWPSPEQEKAAFELAVWACVTFGLTIVPHRLVGLTDCPGAHFMFGLGGPR
;
A
#
# COMPACT_ATOMS: atom_id res chain seq x y z
N MET A 1 57.09 2.37 -20.41
CA MET A 1 55.77 2.64 -21.02
C MET A 1 54.82 3.05 -19.91
N SER A 2 54.45 4.32 -19.84
CA SER A 2 53.60 4.90 -18.80
C SER A 2 52.18 5.10 -19.35
N TRP A 3 51.18 4.58 -18.65
CA TRP A 3 49.77 4.84 -18.94
C TRP A 3 49.37 6.22 -18.40
N PRO A 4 48.62 7.06 -19.14
CA PRO A 4 48.07 8.28 -18.58
C PRO A 4 46.84 7.95 -17.73
N ALA A 5 46.80 8.50 -16.51
CA ALA A 5 45.61 8.46 -15.66
C ALA A 5 44.51 9.32 -16.29
N SER A 6 43.42 8.70 -16.75
CA SER A 6 42.27 9.40 -17.33
C SER A 6 41.10 9.47 -16.36
N GLY A 7 40.57 10.69 -16.22
CA GLY A 7 39.14 10.95 -16.05
C GLY A 7 38.62 10.97 -14.61
N ARG A 8 38.32 12.18 -14.11
CA ARG A 8 37.39 12.36 -12.99
C ARG A 8 36.09 11.62 -13.32
N LYS A 9 35.70 10.66 -12.48
CA LYS A 9 34.36 10.04 -12.51
C LYS A 9 33.32 11.10 -12.18
N GLY A 10 32.86 11.84 -13.20
CA GLY A 10 31.71 12.71 -13.08
C GLY A 10 30.52 11.87 -12.64
N ARG A 11 30.04 12.11 -11.42
CA ARG A 11 28.80 11.48 -10.92
C ARG A 11 27.67 11.98 -11.79
N ILE A 12 27.16 11.12 -12.68
CA ILE A 12 25.98 11.41 -13.51
C ILE A 12 24.88 11.84 -12.55
N ARG A 13 24.44 13.10 -12.66
CA ARG A 13 23.25 13.57 -11.95
C ARG A 13 22.05 12.98 -12.68
N VAL A 14 21.52 11.88 -12.15
CA VAL A 14 20.19 11.40 -12.53
C VAL A 14 19.18 12.48 -12.11
N PRO A 15 18.32 12.97 -13.02
CA PRO A 15 17.28 13.91 -12.66
C PRO A 15 16.37 13.29 -11.60
N SER A 16 15.91 14.09 -10.65
CA SER A 16 14.90 13.68 -9.68
C SER A 16 13.60 13.37 -10.43
N ILE A 17 13.27 12.09 -10.58
CA ILE A 17 11.99 11.66 -11.14
C ILE A 17 10.91 12.03 -10.13
N VAL A 18 9.98 12.89 -10.53
CA VAL A 18 8.75 13.17 -9.78
C VAL A 18 7.65 12.35 -10.41
N VAL A 19 7.13 11.37 -9.68
CA VAL A 19 5.91 10.64 -10.07
C VAL A 19 4.72 11.38 -9.45
N PRO A 20 3.72 11.81 -10.24
CA PRO A 20 2.53 12.43 -9.68
C PRO A 20 1.76 11.39 -8.85
N LYS A 21 1.14 11.85 -7.75
CA LYS A 21 0.20 11.01 -7.01
C LYS A 21 -0.98 10.65 -7.93
N PRO A 22 -1.41 9.38 -8.01
CA PRO A 22 -2.61 9.03 -8.74
C PRO A 22 -3.84 9.73 -8.15
N GLU A 23 -4.90 9.82 -8.94
CA GLU A 23 -6.18 10.35 -8.45
C GLU A 23 -6.70 9.50 -7.28
N THR A 24 -7.13 10.17 -6.21
CA THR A 24 -7.64 9.53 -5.00
C THR A 24 -8.91 10.21 -4.52
N HIS A 25 -9.83 9.41 -3.99
CA HIS A 25 -11.10 9.87 -3.43
C HIS A 25 -11.05 9.83 -1.91
N VAL A 26 -11.53 10.87 -1.25
CA VAL A 26 -11.63 10.94 0.21
C VAL A 26 -13.08 10.65 0.61
N ALA A 27 -13.30 9.52 1.27
CA ALA A 27 -14.59 9.22 1.88
C ALA A 27 -14.71 9.91 3.25
N LYS A 28 -15.94 10.29 3.63
CA LYS A 28 -16.24 10.75 4.99
C LYS A 28 -16.31 9.54 5.93
N LEU A 29 -15.18 9.19 6.52
CA LEU A 29 -15.06 8.08 7.47
C LEU A 29 -15.10 8.60 8.91
N ASP A 30 -15.91 7.97 9.76
CA ASP A 30 -16.07 8.34 11.17
C ASP A 30 -14.96 7.78 12.08
N MET A 31 -13.71 8.04 11.70
CA MET A 31 -12.51 7.60 12.41
C MET A 31 -12.26 8.40 13.70
N ASP A 32 -11.78 7.71 14.73
CA ASP A 32 -11.30 8.32 15.98
C ASP A 32 -9.79 8.62 15.88
N LEU A 33 -9.46 9.74 15.25
CA LEU A 33 -8.07 10.15 15.02
C LEU A 33 -7.30 10.40 16.33
N SER A 34 -7.99 10.71 17.43
CA SER A 34 -7.37 10.99 18.73
C SER A 34 -6.67 9.77 19.34
N LYS A 35 -7.10 8.57 18.94
CA LYS A 35 -6.53 7.29 19.41
C LYS A 35 -5.46 6.72 18.48
N MET A 36 -5.09 7.42 17.41
CA MET A 36 -4.12 6.92 16.44
C MET A 36 -2.72 7.41 16.77
N ALA A 37 -1.77 6.48 16.89
CA ALA A 37 -0.35 6.81 17.02
C ALA A 37 0.16 7.47 15.73
N PRO A 38 1.14 8.39 15.80
CA PRO A 38 1.75 8.97 14.60
C PRO A 38 2.54 7.93 13.80
N LEU A 39 2.65 8.16 12.49
CA LEU A 39 3.57 7.46 11.60
C LEU A 39 4.68 8.42 11.19
N ASP A 40 5.94 8.03 11.42
CA ASP A 40 7.08 8.71 10.83
C ASP A 40 7.27 8.22 9.39
N LEU A 41 6.77 9.00 8.43
CA LEU A 41 6.86 8.69 7.01
C LEU A 41 8.30 8.65 6.49
N LYS A 42 9.27 9.30 7.17
CA LYS A 42 10.68 9.22 6.79
C LYS A 42 11.32 7.90 7.19
N ALA A 43 10.81 7.26 8.24
CA ALA A 43 11.24 5.95 8.71
C ALA A 43 10.45 4.80 8.06
N ALA A 44 9.32 5.09 7.41
CA ALA A 44 8.55 4.10 6.69
C ALA A 44 9.34 3.56 5.48
N ASN A 45 9.35 2.25 5.33
CA ASN A 45 10.11 1.57 4.28
C ASN A 45 9.34 0.44 3.60
N LEU A 46 8.11 0.16 4.01
CA LEU A 46 7.26 -0.89 3.44
C LEU A 46 5.95 -0.33 2.88
N LEU A 47 5.55 -0.84 1.72
CA LEU A 47 4.20 -0.72 1.18
C LEU A 47 3.56 -2.12 1.20
N VAL A 48 2.72 -2.36 2.20
CA VAL A 48 2.11 -3.67 2.45
C VAL A 48 0.78 -3.77 1.72
N PHE A 49 0.66 -4.72 0.80
CA PHE A 49 -0.59 -5.00 0.10
C PHE A 49 -1.40 -6.10 0.79
N HIS A 50 -2.71 -5.87 0.83
CA HIS A 50 -3.75 -6.72 1.38
C HIS A 50 -4.85 -6.96 0.36
N HIS A 51 -5.61 -8.04 0.52
CA HIS A 51 -6.96 -8.16 -0.03
C HIS A 51 -8.00 -7.99 1.09
N CYS A 52 -9.27 -7.83 0.75
CA CYS A 52 -10.35 -7.82 1.74
C CYS A 52 -10.67 -9.21 2.29
N GLY A 53 -10.49 -10.26 1.48
CA GLY A 53 -10.97 -11.60 1.80
C GLY A 53 -12.49 -11.72 1.73
N SER A 54 -13.12 -10.94 0.85
CA SER A 54 -14.57 -10.91 0.62
C SER A 54 -14.89 -10.95 -0.88
N TYR A 55 -16.13 -11.21 -1.28
CA TYR A 55 -16.52 -11.41 -2.69
C TYR A 55 -16.53 -10.14 -3.57
N GLY A 56 -15.70 -9.13 -3.28
CA GLY A 56 -15.51 -7.98 -4.17
C GLY A 56 -16.67 -6.98 -4.18
N THR A 57 -17.35 -6.87 -3.03
CA THR A 57 -18.46 -5.94 -2.81
C THR A 57 -18.17 -4.99 -1.63
N SER A 58 -16.93 -4.96 -1.15
CA SER A 58 -16.57 -4.11 -0.02
C SER A 58 -16.37 -2.69 -0.51
N THR A 59 -16.82 -1.73 0.30
CA THR A 59 -16.49 -0.31 0.14
C THR A 59 -15.58 0.15 1.26
N VAL A 60 -14.88 1.27 1.07
CA VAL A 60 -14.03 1.88 2.10
C VAL A 60 -14.82 2.18 3.39
N GLU A 61 -16.09 2.60 3.27
CA GLU A 61 -16.99 2.84 4.41
C GLU A 61 -17.37 1.54 5.12
N SER A 62 -17.64 0.47 4.35
CA SER A 62 -17.98 -0.83 4.93
C SER A 62 -16.83 -1.42 5.74
N ILE A 63 -15.60 -1.30 5.24
CA ILE A 63 -14.38 -1.75 5.92
C ILE A 63 -14.10 -0.89 7.15
N ASN A 64 -14.24 0.44 7.05
CA ASN A 64 -14.12 1.33 8.19
C ASN A 64 -15.12 0.96 9.30
N ARG A 65 -16.40 0.75 8.94
CA ARG A 65 -17.44 0.34 9.88
C ARG A 65 -17.10 -1.00 10.54
N PHE A 66 -16.69 -2.01 9.76
CA PHE A 66 -16.30 -3.32 10.27
C PHE A 66 -15.14 -3.21 11.28
N HIS A 67 -14.07 -2.50 10.93
CA HIS A 67 -12.94 -2.32 11.85
C HIS A 67 -13.31 -1.60 13.14
N ARG A 68 -14.23 -0.62 13.09
CA ARG A 68 -14.68 0.09 14.31
C ARG A 68 -15.62 -0.75 15.16
N LYS A 69 -16.61 -1.37 14.55
CA LYS A 69 -17.71 -2.05 15.26
C LYS A 69 -17.32 -3.45 15.71
N GLU A 70 -16.69 -4.22 14.82
CA GLU A 70 -16.36 -5.63 15.10
C GLU A 70 -14.97 -5.80 15.70
N ARG A 71 -14.00 -4.93 15.35
CA ARG A 71 -12.62 -5.03 15.87
C ARG A 71 -12.26 -4.01 16.94
N GLY A 72 -13.15 -3.05 17.23
CA GLY A 72 -12.91 -1.99 18.22
C GLY A 72 -11.77 -1.03 17.85
N TRP A 73 -11.38 -0.96 16.58
CA TRP A 73 -10.30 -0.08 16.14
C TRP A 73 -10.77 1.36 15.98
N SER A 74 -9.82 2.28 15.88
CA SER A 74 -10.10 3.71 15.66
C SER A 74 -10.64 4.04 14.26
N GLY A 75 -10.77 3.07 13.36
CA GLY A 75 -11.13 3.30 11.97
C GLY A 75 -10.58 2.22 11.05
N ILE A 76 -10.69 2.46 9.74
CA ILE A 76 -10.01 1.65 8.73
C ILE A 76 -8.51 1.50 9.07
N GLY A 77 -7.98 0.29 8.88
CA GLY A 77 -6.61 -0.07 9.24
C GLY A 77 -5.61 0.22 8.12
N TYR A 78 -6.12 0.37 6.91
CA TYR A 78 -5.38 0.62 5.68
C TYR A 78 -5.33 2.13 5.39
N HIS A 79 -4.26 2.57 4.75
CA HIS A 79 -4.09 3.94 4.30
C HIS A 79 -4.78 4.18 2.96
N PHE A 80 -4.78 3.16 2.10
CA PHE A 80 -5.49 3.18 0.83
C PHE A 80 -6.37 1.95 0.69
N PHE A 81 -7.48 2.11 -0.02
CA PHE A 81 -8.38 1.05 -0.42
C PHE A 81 -8.64 1.15 -1.93
N ILE A 82 -8.56 0.05 -2.68
CA ILE A 82 -8.75 0.04 -4.13
C ILE A 82 -9.92 -0.87 -4.46
N ASP A 83 -11.00 -0.30 -4.97
CA ASP A 83 -12.17 -1.08 -5.39
C ASP A 83 -11.92 -1.81 -6.72
N ARG A 84 -12.84 -2.71 -7.09
CA ARG A 84 -12.76 -3.48 -8.35
C ARG A 84 -12.87 -2.62 -9.61
N ARG A 85 -13.22 -1.35 -9.51
CA ARG A 85 -13.29 -0.41 -10.65
C ARG A 85 -12.02 0.42 -10.77
N GLY A 86 -11.02 0.19 -9.93
CA GLY A 86 -9.76 0.93 -9.93
C GLY A 86 -9.83 2.28 -9.22
N VAL A 87 -10.90 2.57 -8.46
CA VAL A 87 -10.97 3.81 -7.67
C VAL A 87 -10.11 3.64 -6.43
N ILE A 88 -9.17 4.56 -6.23
CA ILE A 88 -8.31 4.60 -5.04
C ILE A 88 -8.97 5.50 -4.00
N TRP A 89 -9.33 4.93 -2.87
CA TRP A 89 -9.92 5.61 -1.73
C TRP A 89 -8.88 5.85 -0.64
N GLU A 90 -8.83 7.07 -0.11
CA GLU A 90 -8.06 7.39 1.09
C GLU A 90 -8.79 6.86 2.33
N GLY A 91 -8.07 6.05 3.11
CA GLY A 91 -8.51 5.53 4.39
C GLY A 91 -7.83 6.28 5.53
N ARG A 92 -6.99 5.57 6.28
CA ARG A 92 -6.24 6.15 7.39
C ARG A 92 -5.22 7.19 6.87
N PRO A 93 -5.22 8.43 7.39
CA PRO A 93 -4.28 9.45 6.93
C PRO A 93 -2.82 9.03 7.14
N LEU A 94 -1.96 9.32 6.16
CA LEU A 94 -0.53 8.92 6.17
C LEU A 94 0.27 9.44 7.37
N LYS A 95 -0.20 10.46 8.08
CA LYS A 95 0.43 10.95 9.32
C LYS A 95 0.19 10.03 10.54
N TYR A 96 -0.70 9.05 10.41
CA TYR A 96 -1.05 8.12 11.47
C TYR A 96 -0.67 6.69 11.11
N ARG A 97 -0.25 5.93 12.11
CA ARG A 97 0.12 4.53 12.00
C ARG A 97 -1.08 3.68 11.56
N GLY A 98 -0.85 2.81 10.59
CA GLY A 98 -1.78 1.76 10.18
C GLY A 98 -2.15 0.76 11.29
N ALA A 99 -3.18 -0.03 11.03
CA ALA A 99 -3.57 -1.17 11.87
C ALA A 99 -3.75 -2.44 11.03
N HIS A 100 -2.92 -2.62 10.00
CA HIS A 100 -3.12 -3.62 8.95
C HIS A 100 -2.18 -4.84 9.08
N ALA A 101 -0.95 -4.65 9.57
CA ALA A 101 0.04 -5.71 9.72
C ALA A 101 0.81 -5.54 11.05
N SER A 102 0.46 -6.36 12.04
CA SER A 102 1.10 -6.32 13.36
C SER A 102 2.62 -6.50 13.23
N GLY A 103 3.39 -5.84 14.09
CA GLY A 103 4.86 -5.84 14.04
C GLY A 103 5.49 -4.87 13.03
N VAL A 104 4.82 -4.52 11.93
CA VAL A 104 5.38 -3.60 10.91
C VAL A 104 4.62 -2.30 10.70
N ASN A 105 3.42 -2.15 11.26
CA ASN A 105 2.58 -0.95 11.15
C ASN A 105 3.33 0.39 11.40
N HIS A 106 4.35 0.39 12.28
CA HIS A 106 5.11 1.59 12.64
C HIS A 106 6.08 2.09 11.54
N ARG A 107 6.30 1.29 10.49
CA ARG A 107 7.22 1.59 9.38
C ARG A 107 6.61 1.24 8.01
N SER A 108 5.28 1.16 7.92
CA SER A 108 4.61 0.71 6.71
C SER A 108 3.37 1.53 6.35
N ILE A 109 3.18 1.73 5.05
CA ILE A 109 1.90 2.10 4.45
C ILE A 109 1.16 0.81 4.05
N GLY A 110 -0.17 0.83 4.12
CA GLY A 110 -1.02 -0.33 3.90
C GLY A 110 -2.06 -0.05 2.84
N VAL A 111 -2.16 -0.93 1.85
CA VAL A 111 -3.12 -0.86 0.74
C VAL A 111 -3.99 -2.09 0.79
N CYS A 112 -5.31 -1.93 0.76
CA CYS A 112 -6.26 -3.04 0.69
C CYS A 112 -6.98 -3.04 -0.65
N MET A 113 -6.97 -4.18 -1.33
CA MET A 113 -7.69 -4.40 -2.58
C MET A 113 -9.01 -5.10 -2.27
N ASP A 114 -10.11 -4.57 -2.80
CA ASP A 114 -11.41 -5.24 -2.72
C ASP A 114 -11.37 -6.61 -3.40
N GLY A 115 -12.01 -7.61 -2.79
CA GLY A 115 -12.01 -8.98 -3.27
C GLY A 115 -11.27 -9.98 -2.38
N ASP A 116 -11.46 -11.26 -2.72
CA ASP A 116 -10.67 -12.39 -2.22
C ASP A 116 -9.77 -12.87 -3.34
N LEU A 117 -8.59 -12.25 -3.44
CA LEU A 117 -7.61 -12.61 -4.45
C LEU A 117 -6.96 -14.00 -4.24
N SER A 118 -7.46 -14.81 -3.30
CA SER A 118 -7.08 -16.24 -3.21
C SER A 118 -7.83 -17.08 -4.24
N ILE A 119 -9.00 -16.61 -4.68
CA ILE A 119 -9.90 -17.37 -5.57
C ILE A 119 -10.22 -16.63 -6.87
N GLN A 120 -9.86 -15.34 -6.98
CA GLN A 120 -10.15 -14.53 -8.16
C GLN A 120 -8.99 -13.60 -8.49
N TRP A 121 -8.84 -13.28 -9.78
CA TRP A 121 -7.91 -12.25 -10.21
C TRP A 121 -8.46 -10.85 -9.92
N PRO A 122 -7.59 -9.86 -9.65
CA PRO A 122 -7.97 -8.46 -9.67
C PRO A 122 -8.47 -8.07 -11.07
N SER A 123 -9.35 -7.09 -11.16
CA SER A 123 -9.73 -6.53 -12.47
C SER A 123 -8.55 -5.75 -13.08
N PRO A 124 -8.51 -5.60 -14.42
CA PRO A 124 -7.48 -4.78 -15.07
C PRO A 124 -7.41 -3.35 -14.52
N GLU A 125 -8.54 -2.73 -14.19
CA GLU A 125 -8.60 -1.38 -13.64
C GLU A 125 -8.05 -1.33 -12.22
N GLN A 126 -8.38 -2.32 -11.39
CA GLN A 126 -7.88 -2.43 -10.03
C GLN A 126 -6.36 -2.70 -10.02
N GLU A 127 -5.87 -3.53 -10.94
CA GLU A 127 -4.45 -3.79 -11.12
C GLU A 127 -3.68 -2.53 -11.56
N LYS A 128 -4.20 -1.81 -12.57
CA LYS A 128 -3.64 -0.53 -13.01
C LYS A 128 -3.55 0.48 -11.87
N ALA A 129 -4.62 0.65 -11.10
CA ALA A 129 -4.65 1.57 -9.97
C ALA A 129 -3.65 1.16 -8.88
N ALA A 130 -3.54 -0.13 -8.59
CA ALA A 130 -2.55 -0.66 -7.64
C ALA A 130 -1.11 -0.39 -8.11
N PHE A 131 -0.84 -0.54 -9.40
CA PHE A 131 0.47 -0.23 -10.00
C PHE A 131 0.81 1.26 -9.90
N GLU A 132 -0.10 2.14 -10.30
CA GLU A 132 0.13 3.59 -10.25
C GLU A 132 0.36 4.07 -8.81
N LEU A 133 -0.43 3.56 -7.86
CA LEU A 133 -0.24 3.84 -6.43
C LEU A 133 1.10 3.31 -5.93
N ALA A 134 1.48 2.10 -6.30
CA ALA A 134 2.74 1.49 -5.90
C ALA A 134 3.94 2.28 -6.41
N VAL A 135 3.95 2.64 -7.70
CA VAL A 135 5.05 3.43 -8.31
C VAL A 135 5.17 4.78 -7.63
N TRP A 136 4.05 5.50 -7.44
CA TRP A 136 4.06 6.78 -6.74
C TRP A 136 4.63 6.65 -5.32
N ALA A 137 4.16 5.67 -4.55
CA ALA A 137 4.57 5.50 -3.16
C ALA A 137 6.05 5.07 -3.04
N CYS A 138 6.51 4.19 -3.93
CA CYS A 138 7.92 3.76 -3.99
C CYS A 138 8.85 4.94 -4.33
N VAL A 139 8.50 5.76 -5.32
CA VAL A 139 9.33 6.91 -5.72
C VAL A 139 9.27 8.04 -4.69
N THR A 140 8.09 8.31 -4.14
CA THR A 140 7.88 9.44 -3.20
C THR A 140 8.46 9.18 -1.82
N PHE A 141 8.33 7.95 -1.31
CA PHE A 141 8.70 7.62 0.07
C PHE A 141 9.81 6.57 0.18
N GLY A 142 10.31 6.01 -0.94
CA GLY A 142 11.37 5.00 -0.91
C GLY A 142 10.91 3.63 -0.39
N LEU A 143 9.64 3.28 -0.57
CA LEU A 143 9.06 2.05 -0.02
C LEU A 143 9.38 0.81 -0.85
N THR A 144 9.47 -0.32 -0.17
CA THR A 144 9.51 -1.65 -0.80
C THR A 144 8.12 -2.26 -0.78
N ILE A 145 7.65 -2.73 -1.95
CA ILE A 145 6.38 -3.45 -2.06
C ILE A 145 6.53 -4.82 -1.41
N VAL A 146 5.63 -5.14 -0.47
CA VAL A 146 5.58 -6.46 0.18
C VAL A 146 4.14 -6.96 0.29
N PRO A 147 3.84 -8.23 -0.07
CA PRO A 147 2.57 -8.84 0.29
C PRO A 147 2.51 -9.10 1.80
N HIS A 148 1.32 -8.98 2.41
CA HIS A 148 1.11 -9.18 3.85
C HIS A 148 1.67 -10.52 4.38
N ARG A 149 1.59 -11.61 3.60
CA ARG A 149 2.13 -12.94 3.95
C ARG A 149 3.63 -12.96 4.25
N LEU A 150 4.40 -11.98 3.77
CA LEU A 150 5.84 -11.90 4.06
C LEU A 150 6.15 -11.15 5.36
N VAL A 151 5.14 -10.53 5.99
CA VAL A 151 5.29 -9.76 7.23
C VAL A 151 4.28 -10.19 8.32
N GLY A 152 3.57 -11.29 8.11
CA GLY A 152 2.58 -11.84 9.03
C GLY A 152 2.20 -13.28 8.68
N LEU A 153 1.57 -13.98 9.63
CA LEU A 153 1.07 -15.35 9.44
C LEU A 153 -0.34 -15.31 8.80
N THR A 154 -0.40 -15.19 7.48
CA THR A 154 -1.64 -15.05 6.70
C THR A 154 -1.40 -15.37 5.23
N ASP A 155 -2.44 -15.80 4.52
CA ASP A 155 -2.39 -15.98 3.06
C ASP A 155 -2.63 -14.67 2.28
N CYS A 156 -3.06 -13.62 2.97
CA CYS A 156 -3.25 -12.27 2.42
C CYS A 156 -1.95 -11.77 1.76
N PRO A 157 -1.98 -11.17 0.56
CA PRO A 157 -3.14 -10.72 -0.21
C PRO A 157 -3.73 -11.75 -1.20
N GLY A 158 -3.58 -13.06 -0.98
CA GLY A 158 -4.17 -14.09 -1.84
C GLY A 158 -3.31 -14.48 -3.04
N ALA A 159 -3.47 -15.70 -3.56
CA ALA A 159 -2.61 -16.30 -4.58
C ALA A 159 -2.51 -15.50 -5.90
N HIS A 160 -3.56 -14.77 -6.28
CA HIS A 160 -3.63 -13.99 -7.53
C HIS A 160 -3.13 -12.55 -7.41
N PHE A 161 -2.40 -12.22 -6.34
CA PHE A 161 -1.79 -10.91 -6.18
C PHE A 161 -0.64 -10.68 -7.18
N MET A 162 -0.72 -9.56 -7.91
CA MET A 162 0.09 -9.25 -9.09
C MET A 162 1.56 -8.86 -8.80
N PHE A 163 1.90 -8.32 -7.63
CA PHE A 163 3.28 -7.86 -7.34
C PHE A 163 4.20 -8.99 -6.86
N GLY A 164 4.20 -10.10 -7.60
CA GLY A 164 4.86 -11.34 -7.25
C GLY A 164 6.34 -11.20 -6.89
N LEU A 165 6.63 -11.18 -5.59
CA LEU A 165 7.85 -11.76 -5.02
C LEU A 165 7.57 -13.21 -4.56
N GLY A 166 6.99 -14.05 -5.45
CA GLY A 166 6.89 -15.50 -5.22
C GLY A 166 5.58 -16.23 -5.53
N GLY A 167 4.93 -16.02 -6.69
CA GLY A 167 3.82 -16.87 -7.15
C GLY A 167 3.85 -17.08 -8.67
N PRO A 168 3.54 -18.29 -9.17
CA PRO A 168 3.60 -18.59 -10.61
C PRO A 168 2.47 -17.87 -11.38
N ARG A 169 2.81 -17.39 -12.58
CA ARG A 169 1.85 -17.06 -13.63
C ARG A 169 1.31 -18.33 -14.27
#